data_AF-A0AB37UB45-F1
#
_entry.id   AF-A0AB37UB45-F1
#
_cell.length_a   1.000
_cell.length_b   1.000
_cell.length_c   1.000
_cell.angle_alpha   90.00
_cell.angle_beta   90.00
_cell.angle_gamma   90.00
#
_symmetry.space_group_name_H-M   'P 1'
#
loop_
_entity.id
_entity.type
_entity.pdbx_description
1 polymer ?
#
loop_
_entity_poly.entity_id
_entity_poly.type
_entity_poly.pdbx_seq_one_letter_code
_entity_poly.pdbx_strand_id
1 'polypeptide(L)'
;MASMTPNPEALDLKAGPSWSSFEQFRSQGAKALDSVRGGAIATLQTKTGQYRILAESDFQALLGLARDAERLRVGLRVVVKAVRVVQNHPDSDSLSLLSEAVAVLGELPELPARGNFTPLAPEGLEVEEDLEVILDGAQISRPLDLRE
;
A
#
# COMPACT_ATOMS: atom_id res chain seq x y z
N MET A 1 4.35 32.66 -4.10
CA MET A 1 3.53 31.43 -4.01
C MET A 1 4.51 30.28 -4.00
N ALA A 2 4.69 29.62 -2.85
CA ALA A 2 5.67 28.56 -2.70
C ALA A 2 5.14 27.30 -3.39
N SER A 3 5.77 26.93 -4.50
CA SER A 3 5.64 25.62 -5.12
C SER A 3 6.20 24.60 -4.14
N MET A 4 5.31 23.95 -3.41
CA MET A 4 5.63 22.79 -2.60
C MET A 4 5.79 21.62 -3.56
N THR A 5 6.96 21.53 -4.19
CA THR A 5 7.39 20.31 -4.87
C THR A 5 7.34 19.18 -3.84
N PRO A 6 6.55 18.11 -4.05
CA PRO A 6 6.67 16.93 -3.21
C PRO A 6 8.10 16.42 -3.38
N ASN A 7 8.88 16.50 -2.32
CA ASN A 7 10.19 15.85 -2.26
C ASN A 7 9.91 14.34 -2.40
N PRO A 8 10.37 13.65 -3.46
CA PRO A 8 10.36 12.21 -3.46
C PRO A 8 11.47 11.79 -2.51
N GLU A 9 11.21 11.87 -1.20
CA GLU A 9 12.03 11.14 -0.24
C GLU A 9 11.92 9.69 -0.69
N ALA A 10 13.01 9.21 -1.31
CA ALA A 10 13.16 7.81 -1.66
C ALA A 10 12.73 7.02 -0.43
N LEU A 11 11.84 6.05 -0.63
CA LEU A 11 11.37 5.21 0.45
C LEU A 11 12.58 4.48 1.05
N ASP A 12 13.18 5.06 2.10
CA ASP A 12 14.39 4.54 2.74
C ASP A 12 13.96 3.44 3.72
N LEU A 13 13.51 2.34 3.12
CA LEU A 13 13.05 1.19 3.85
C LEU A 13 14.23 0.46 4.47
N LYS A 14 14.27 0.43 5.79
CA LYS A 14 15.31 -0.24 6.57
C LYS A 14 14.72 -1.35 7.42
N ALA A 15 15.54 -2.37 7.67
CA ALA A 15 15.17 -3.43 8.61
C ALA A 15 14.96 -2.83 10.00
N GLY A 16 13.77 -3.04 10.55
CA GLY A 16 13.41 -2.66 11.91
C GLY A 16 13.65 -3.79 12.92
N PRO A 17 13.17 -3.63 14.16
CA PRO A 17 13.25 -4.68 15.18
C PRO A 17 12.51 -5.95 14.74
N SER A 18 12.93 -7.08 15.30
CA SER A 18 12.27 -8.37 15.12
C SER A 18 11.95 -8.98 16.47
N TRP A 19 10.70 -9.40 16.64
CA TRP A 19 10.24 -10.14 17.82
C TRP A 19 9.93 -11.58 17.42
N SER A 20 10.47 -12.54 18.16
CA SER A 20 10.30 -13.97 17.93
C SER A 20 8.99 -14.52 18.49
N SER A 21 8.26 -13.74 19.30
CA SER A 21 6.93 -14.10 19.79
C SER A 21 6.09 -12.86 20.13
N PHE A 22 4.77 -13.06 20.23
CA PHE A 22 3.83 -12.01 20.67
C PHE A 22 4.10 -11.54 22.09
N GLU A 23 4.48 -12.44 22.99
CA GLU A 23 4.82 -12.13 24.38
C GLU A 23 6.05 -11.22 24.47
N GLN A 24 7.06 -11.46 23.61
CA GLN A 24 8.24 -10.59 23.53
C GLN A 24 7.86 -9.19 23.06
N PHE A 25 6.99 -9.07 22.05
CA PHE A 25 6.47 -7.78 21.60
C PHE A 25 5.66 -7.08 22.70
N ARG A 26 4.72 -7.77 23.33
CA ARG A 26 3.85 -7.23 24.39
C ARG A 26 4.63 -6.77 25.61
N SER A 27 5.73 -7.45 25.97
CA SER A 27 6.58 -7.07 27.12
C SER A 27 7.18 -5.67 27.01
N GLN A 28 7.34 -5.14 25.79
CA GLN A 28 7.88 -3.81 25.54
C GLN A 28 6.78 -2.73 25.46
N GLY A 29 5.51 -3.13 25.37
CA GLY A 29 4.36 -2.24 25.31
C GLY A 29 4.43 -1.24 24.15
N ALA A 30 3.83 -0.06 24.32
CA ALA A 30 3.81 1.00 23.31
C ALA A 30 5.20 1.43 22.82
N LYS A 31 6.24 1.31 23.66
CA LYS A 31 7.62 1.67 23.31
C LYS A 31 8.23 0.76 22.23
N ALA A 32 7.68 -0.44 22.03
CA ALA A 32 8.09 -1.34 20.95
C ALA A 32 7.96 -0.66 19.56
N LEU A 33 6.94 0.18 19.40
CA LEU A 33 6.59 0.83 18.14
C LEU A 33 7.33 2.14 17.88
N ASP A 34 7.99 2.73 18.88
CA ASP A 34 8.74 3.99 18.69
C ASP A 34 9.89 3.83 17.70
N SER A 35 10.47 2.62 17.64
CA SER A 35 11.50 2.24 16.68
C SER A 35 10.98 1.93 15.27
N VAL A 36 9.65 1.88 15.10
CA VAL A 36 8.95 1.58 13.85
C VAL A 36 8.40 2.88 13.25
N ARG A 37 9.29 3.83 13.00
CA ARG A 37 8.99 5.12 12.35
C ARG A 37 10.07 5.44 11.33
N GLY A 38 9.70 6.18 10.28
CA GLY A 38 10.65 6.70 9.29
C GLY A 38 11.31 5.58 8.49
N GLY A 39 10.51 4.77 7.80
CA GLY A 39 10.96 3.72 6.88
C GLY A 39 11.38 2.40 7.55
N ALA A 40 11.24 2.26 8.86
CA ALA A 40 11.59 1.02 9.55
C ALA A 40 10.49 -0.05 9.39
N ILE A 41 10.86 -1.23 8.89
CA ILE A 41 9.96 -2.38 8.77
C ILE A 41 10.29 -3.39 9.87
N ALA A 42 9.43 -3.45 10.88
CA ALA A 42 9.57 -4.42 11.96
C ALA A 42 8.91 -5.76 11.62
N THR A 43 9.33 -6.79 12.35
CA THR A 43 8.86 -8.16 12.14
C THR A 43 8.33 -8.75 13.43
N LEU A 44 7.11 -9.28 13.41
CA LEU A 44 6.53 -10.04 14.50
C LEU A 44 6.31 -11.48 14.04
N GLN A 45 7.00 -12.42 14.70
CA GLN A 45 6.76 -13.84 14.52
C GLN A 45 5.71 -14.31 15.54
N THR A 46 4.75 -15.08 15.08
CA THR A 46 3.74 -15.75 15.92
C THR A 46 3.70 -17.24 15.58
N LYS A 47 2.94 -18.01 16.35
CA LYS A 47 2.67 -19.42 16.02
C LYS A 47 1.90 -19.60 14.71
N THR A 48 1.15 -18.58 14.29
CA THR A 48 0.27 -18.59 13.11
C THR A 48 0.93 -17.99 11.87
N GLY A 49 2.03 -17.26 12.01
CA GLY A 49 2.76 -16.71 10.87
C GLY A 49 3.71 -15.56 11.20
N GLN A 50 4.06 -14.82 10.17
CA GLN A 50 4.95 -13.67 10.23
C GLN A 50 4.20 -12.40 9.81
N TYR A 51 4.23 -11.38 10.66
CA TYR A 51 3.63 -10.08 10.41
C TYR A 51 4.72 -9.02 10.22
N ARG A 52 4.45 -8.06 9.34
CA ARG A 52 5.28 -6.87 9.16
C ARG A 52 4.54 -5.67 9.73
N ILE A 53 5.27 -4.86 10.49
CA ILE A 53 4.73 -3.67 11.14
C ILE A 53 5.52 -2.48 10.60
N LEU A 54 4.81 -1.44 10.17
CA LEU A 54 5.35 -0.21 9.60
C LEU A 54 4.45 0.96 9.99
N ALA A 55 4.97 2.18 9.93
CA ALA A 55 4.16 3.37 10.16
C ALA A 55 3.14 3.56 9.03
N GLU A 56 1.99 4.13 9.35
CA GLU A 56 0.91 4.37 8.38
C GLU A 56 1.40 5.24 7.20
N SER A 57 2.24 6.25 7.45
CA SER A 57 2.85 7.07 6.39
C SER A 57 3.65 6.23 5.39
N ASP A 58 4.45 5.29 5.91
CA ASP A 58 5.31 4.44 5.10
C ASP A 58 4.47 3.43 4.30
N PHE A 59 3.38 2.95 4.90
CA PHE A 59 2.42 2.07 4.24
C PHE A 59 1.70 2.78 3.09
N GLN A 60 1.20 4.00 3.31
CA GLN A 60 0.51 4.78 2.29
C GLN A 60 1.43 5.13 1.12
N ALA A 61 2.70 5.45 1.39
CA ALA A 61 3.69 5.70 0.35
C ALA A 61 4.02 4.42 -0.44
N LEU A 62 4.20 3.26 0.22
CA LEU A 62 4.35 1.96 -0.43
C LEU A 62 3.14 1.62 -1.31
N LEU A 63 1.93 1.83 -0.80
CA LEU A 63 0.69 1.56 -1.51
C LEU A 63 0.56 2.45 -2.74
N GLY A 64 0.85 3.76 -2.61
CA GLY A 64 0.88 4.70 -3.72
C GLY A 64 1.83 4.23 -4.83
N LEU A 65 3.08 3.90 -4.47
CA LEU A 65 4.07 3.41 -5.41
C LEU A 65 3.64 2.11 -6.10
N ALA A 66 3.07 1.16 -5.36
CA ALA A 66 2.58 -0.10 -5.92
C ALA A 66 1.44 0.13 -6.92
N ARG A 67 0.54 1.08 -6.63
CA ARG A 67 -0.54 1.45 -7.55
C ARG A 67 -0.02 2.15 -8.81
N ASP A 68 0.95 3.05 -8.67
CA ASP A 68 1.57 3.73 -9.81
C ASP A 68 2.32 2.73 -10.71
N ALA A 69 3.04 1.77 -10.12
CA ALA A 69 3.71 0.69 -10.87
C ALA A 69 2.70 -0.19 -11.63
N GLU A 70 1.59 -0.55 -10.99
CA GLU A 70 0.52 -1.32 -11.65
C GLU A 70 -0.10 -0.53 -12.81
N ARG A 71 -0.36 0.76 -12.61
CA ARG A 71 -0.91 1.65 -13.62
C ARG A 71 0.01 1.75 -14.85
N LEU A 72 1.31 1.96 -14.62
CA LEU A 72 2.33 1.98 -15.68
C LEU A 72 2.38 0.64 -16.44
N ARG A 73 2.34 -0.48 -15.72
CA ARG A 73 2.34 -1.83 -16.32
C ARG A 73 1.13 -2.05 -17.22
N VAL A 74 -0.05 -1.61 -16.78
CA VAL A 74 -1.30 -1.70 -17.56
C VAL A 74 -1.22 -0.79 -18.79
N GLY A 75 -0.81 0.47 -18.62
CA GLY A 75 -0.71 1.41 -19.74
C GLY A 75 0.29 0.96 -20.80
N LEU A 76 1.48 0.48 -20.40
CA LEU A 76 2.46 -0.09 -21.34
C LEU A 76 1.89 -1.30 -22.10
N ARG A 77 1.08 -2.15 -21.45
CA ARG A 77 0.42 -3.26 -22.12
C ARG A 77 -0.56 -2.80 -23.19
N VAL A 78 -1.27 -1.70 -22.96
CA VAL A 78 -2.17 -1.09 -23.96
C VAL A 78 -1.36 -0.57 -25.14
N VAL A 79 -0.26 0.16 -24.90
CA VAL A 79 0.63 0.65 -25.95
C VAL A 79 1.19 -0.51 -26.79
N VAL A 80 1.68 -1.58 -26.16
CA VAL A 80 2.18 -2.78 -26.88
C VAL A 80 1.10 -3.40 -27.77
N LYS A 81 -0.15 -3.45 -27.31
CA LYS A 81 -1.28 -3.94 -28.13
C LYS A 81 -1.56 -3.02 -29.30
N ALA A 82 -1.60 -1.70 -29.09
CA ALA A 82 -1.81 -0.73 -30.16
C ALA A 82 -0.71 -0.80 -31.23
N VAL A 83 0.56 -0.95 -30.82
CA VAL A 83 1.68 -1.17 -31.75
C VAL A 83 1.47 -2.42 -32.61
N ARG A 84 1.02 -3.54 -32.01
CA ARG A 84 0.73 -4.78 -32.77
C ARG A 84 -0.42 -4.59 -33.76
N VAL A 85 -1.44 -3.81 -33.39
CA VAL A 85 -2.55 -3.48 -34.30
C VAL A 85 -2.02 -2.70 -35.50
N VAL A 86 -1.21 -1.66 -35.29
CA VAL A 86 -0.56 -0.90 -36.37
C VAL A 86 0.35 -1.76 -37.24
N GLN A 87 1.11 -2.68 -36.64
CA GLN A 87 1.98 -3.60 -37.39
C GLN A 87 1.18 -4.52 -38.33
N ASN A 88 -0.01 -4.95 -37.93
CA ASN A 88 -0.87 -5.82 -38.73
C ASN A 88 -1.76 -5.02 -39.71
N HIS A 89 -2.13 -3.79 -39.33
CA HIS A 89 -3.03 -2.90 -40.06
C HIS A 89 -2.53 -1.45 -39.94
N PRO A 90 -1.65 -0.98 -40.85
CA PRO A 90 -1.08 0.36 -40.79
C PRO A 90 -2.03 1.39 -41.43
N ASP A 91 -3.27 1.45 -40.96
CA ASP A 91 -4.26 2.43 -41.37
C ASP A 91 -4.28 3.66 -40.44
N SER A 92 -4.97 4.71 -40.88
CA SER A 92 -5.07 5.98 -40.15
C SER A 92 -5.70 5.83 -38.76
N ASP A 93 -6.68 4.94 -38.62
CA ASP A 93 -7.41 4.75 -37.36
C ASP A 93 -6.53 3.99 -36.35
N SER A 94 -5.80 2.98 -36.82
CA SER A 94 -4.81 2.24 -36.04
C SER A 94 -3.67 3.15 -35.53
N LEU A 95 -3.18 4.08 -36.35
CA LEU A 95 -2.18 5.08 -35.96
C LEU A 95 -2.74 6.11 -34.97
N SER A 96 -4.00 6.52 -35.14
CA SER A 96 -4.69 7.40 -34.19
C SER A 96 -4.84 6.73 -32.82
N LEU A 97 -5.24 5.45 -32.79
CA LEU A 97 -5.37 4.66 -31.56
C LEU A 97 -4.04 4.55 -30.80
N LEU A 98 -2.92 4.33 -31.52
CA LEU A 98 -1.60 4.31 -30.89
C LEU A 98 -1.25 5.67 -30.27
N SER A 99 -1.54 6.75 -30.98
CA SER A 99 -1.27 8.12 -30.51
C SER A 99 -2.08 8.44 -29.25
N GLU A 100 -3.36 8.06 -29.23
CA GLU A 100 -4.24 8.21 -28.07
C GLU A 100 -3.78 7.35 -26.88
N ALA A 101 -3.40 6.09 -27.12
CA ALA A 101 -2.88 5.21 -26.07
C ALA A 101 -1.61 5.77 -25.38
N VAL A 102 -0.75 6.46 -26.15
CA VAL A 102 0.45 7.12 -25.60
C VAL A 102 0.08 8.40 -24.85
N ALA A 103 -0.84 9.22 -25.38
CA ALA A 103 -1.31 10.43 -24.71
C ALA A 103 -1.94 10.12 -23.35
N VAL A 104 -2.81 9.11 -23.29
CA VAL A 104 -3.45 8.65 -22.06
C VAL A 104 -2.43 8.20 -21.02
N LEU A 105 -1.30 7.59 -21.41
CA LEU A 105 -0.22 7.23 -20.48
C LEU A 105 0.49 8.45 -19.89
N GLY A 106 0.69 9.49 -20.71
CA GLY A 106 1.35 10.73 -20.30
C GLY A 106 0.50 11.63 -19.40
N GLU A 107 -0.82 11.50 -19.47
CA GLU A 107 -1.77 12.29 -18.66
C GLU A 107 -2.27 11.57 -17.40
N LEU A 108 -1.72 10.39 -17.08
CA LEU A 108 -2.15 9.66 -15.89
C LEU A 108 -1.88 10.49 -14.63
N PRO A 109 -2.91 10.91 -13.88
CA PRO A 109 -2.70 11.67 -12.66
C PRO A 109 -1.92 10.80 -11.67
N GLU A 110 -0.93 11.40 -11.01
CA GLU A 110 -0.30 10.79 -9.83
C GLU A 110 -1.40 10.46 -8.83
N LEU A 111 -1.40 9.23 -8.31
CA LEU A 111 -2.40 8.88 -7.32
C LEU A 111 -2.15 9.74 -6.09
N PRO A 112 -3.19 10.33 -5.49
CA PRO A 112 -3.01 11.15 -4.31
C PRO A 112 -2.46 10.27 -3.19
N ALA A 113 -1.16 10.36 -2.94
CA ALA A 113 -0.61 10.01 -1.65
C ALA A 113 -1.34 10.90 -0.64
N ARG A 114 -2.13 10.30 0.25
CA ARG A 114 -2.83 11.08 1.28
C ARG A 114 -1.77 11.69 2.18
N GLY A 115 -1.41 12.95 1.94
CA GLY A 115 -0.42 13.68 2.73
C GLY A 115 -0.85 13.88 4.19
N ASN A 116 -2.16 13.82 4.43
CA ASN A 116 -2.77 13.97 5.74
C ASN A 116 -3.68 12.78 5.99
N PHE A 117 -3.43 12.04 7.06
CA PHE A 117 -4.32 11.01 7.59
C PHE A 117 -4.66 11.41 9.02
N THR A 118 -5.92 11.24 9.43
CA THR A 118 -6.28 11.33 10.84
C THR A 118 -5.47 10.24 11.55
N PRO A 119 -4.60 10.60 12.51
CA PRO A 119 -3.93 9.58 13.31
C PRO A 119 -4.99 8.67 13.90
N LEU A 120 -4.84 7.37 13.73
CA LEU A 120 -5.66 6.41 14.48
C LEU A 120 -5.34 6.68 15.95
N ALA A 121 -6.26 7.36 16.63
CA ALA A 121 -6.23 7.34 18.09
C ALA A 121 -6.42 5.88 18.47
N PRO A 122 -5.58 5.31 19.36
CA PRO A 122 -5.89 4.01 19.92
C PRO A 122 -7.30 4.10 20.51
N GLU A 123 -8.26 3.44 19.87
CA GLU A 123 -9.58 3.22 20.45
C GLU A 123 -9.35 2.55 21.81
N GLY A 124 -10.10 2.99 22.81
CA GLY A 124 -9.81 2.87 24.23
C GLY A 124 -8.96 1.67 24.64
N LEU A 125 -7.92 1.91 25.43
CA LEU A 125 -7.17 0.89 26.19
C LEU A 125 -8.04 0.20 27.26
N GLU A 126 -9.36 0.19 27.11
CA GLU A 126 -10.26 -0.69 27.80
C GLU A 126 -10.12 -2.05 27.12
N VAL A 127 -9.06 -2.76 27.48
CA VAL A 127 -9.00 -4.20 27.25
C VAL A 127 -10.15 -4.77 28.08
N GLU A 128 -11.29 -5.04 27.46
CA GLU A 128 -12.27 -5.94 28.06
C GLU A 128 -11.50 -7.23 28.38
N GLU A 129 -11.35 -7.54 29.67
CA GLU A 129 -10.55 -8.67 30.15
C GLU A 129 -11.03 -10.02 29.57
N ASP A 130 -12.23 -10.01 28.97
CA ASP A 130 -12.92 -11.16 28.40
C ASP A 130 -12.87 -11.23 26.85
N LEU A 131 -12.19 -10.29 26.15
CA LEU A 131 -12.07 -10.36 24.69
C LEU A 131 -11.07 -11.46 24.28
N GLU A 132 -11.61 -12.63 23.97
CA GLU A 132 -10.90 -13.72 23.34
C GLU A 132 -10.35 -13.25 21.98
N VAL A 133 -9.02 -13.25 21.84
CA VAL A 133 -8.37 -12.81 20.59
C VAL A 133 -8.75 -13.79 19.47
N ILE A 134 -9.58 -13.33 18.54
CA ILE A 134 -9.94 -14.10 17.34
C ILE A 134 -8.71 -14.18 16.42
N LEU A 135 -7.99 -15.31 16.49
CA LEU A 135 -6.82 -15.58 15.66
C LEU A 135 -7.17 -16.27 14.32
N ASP A 136 -8.40 -16.76 14.19
CA ASP A 136 -8.89 -17.38 12.97
C ASP A 136 -9.56 -16.35 12.07
N GLY A 137 -8.99 -16.13 10.89
CA GLY A 137 -9.52 -15.20 9.88
C GLY A 137 -10.90 -15.58 9.34
N ALA A 138 -11.37 -16.81 9.56
CA ALA A 138 -12.72 -17.25 9.22
C ALA A 138 -13.79 -16.74 10.21
N GLN A 139 -13.39 -16.34 11.42
CA GLN A 139 -14.30 -15.84 12.46
C GLN A 139 -14.49 -14.32 12.40
N ILE A 140 -13.81 -13.64 11.46
CA ILE A 140 -13.98 -12.20 11.24
C ILE A 140 -15.26 -11.98 10.44
N SER A 141 -16.27 -11.39 11.08
CA SER A 141 -17.53 -11.03 10.42
C SER A 141 -17.26 -10.05 9.28
N ARG A 142 -17.64 -10.41 8.05
CA ARG A 142 -17.37 -9.58 6.86
C ARG A 142 -18.60 -8.75 6.51
N PRO A 143 -18.43 -7.46 6.11
CA PRO A 143 -19.55 -6.56 5.81
C PRO A 143 -20.48 -7.01 4.66
N LEU A 144 -20.13 -8.08 3.93
CA LEU A 144 -20.89 -8.56 2.76
C LEU A 144 -21.79 -9.77 3.08
N ASP A 145 -21.79 -10.28 4.31
CA ASP A 145 -22.63 -11.44 4.70
C ASP A 145 -24.07 -11.07 5.08
N LEU A 146 -24.45 -9.78 4.96
CA LEU A 146 -25.84 -9.35 5.06
C LEU A 146 -26.52 -9.42 3.69
N ARG A 147 -27.02 -10.61 3.35
CA ARG A 147 -28.08 -10.77 2.36
C ARG A 147 -29.15 -11.69 2.95
N GLU A 148 -30.21 -11.07 3.48
CA GLU A 148 -31.52 -11.69 3.60
C GLU A 148 -32.18 -11.85 2.22
#